data_AF-A0A9D6YW67-F1
#
_entry.id   AF-A0A9D6YW67-F1
#
_cell.length_a   1.000
_cell.length_b   1.000
_cell.length_c   1.000
_cell.angle_alpha   90.00
_cell.angle_beta   90.00
_cell.angle_gamma   90.00
#
_symmetry.space_group_name_H-M   'P 1'
#
loop_
_entity.id
_entity.type
_entity.pdbx_description
1 polymer ?
#
loop_
_entity_poly.entity_id
_entity_poly.type
_entity_poly.pdbx_seq_one_letter_code
_entity_poly.pdbx_strand_id
1 'polypeptide(L)' 'EAPREVHVHTIASSAPPSGVGEPGVPPIPPAIANAIFAATGKRLRELPIRRVKLV' A
#
# COMPACT_ATOMS: atom_id res chain seq x y z
N GLU A 1 -10.42 -6.00 -4.76
CA GLU A 1 -10.81 -5.11 -5.89
C GLU A 1 -9.73 -4.05 -6.04
N ALA A 2 -9.50 -3.55 -7.26
CA ALA A 2 -8.54 -2.48 -7.51
C ALA A 2 -9.19 -1.10 -7.27
N PRO A 3 -8.43 -0.08 -6.85
CA PRO A 3 -8.95 1.27 -6.71
C PRO A 3 -9.32 1.87 -8.07
N ARG A 4 -10.29 2.80 -8.07
CA ARG A 4 -10.71 3.51 -9.29
C ARG A 4 -9.68 4.54 -9.78
N GLU A 5 -8.85 5.03 -8.87
CA GLU A 5 -7.82 6.04 -9.14
C GLU A 5 -6.47 5.56 -8.59
N VAL A 6 -5.42 5.72 -9.40
CA VAL A 6 -4.03 5.41 -9.05
C VAL A 6 -3.15 6.55 -9.57
N HIS A 7 -2.46 7.23 -8.66
CA HIS A 7 -1.45 8.23 -9.02
C HIS A 7 -0.08 7.56 -9.09
N VAL A 8 0.65 7.80 -10.19
CA VAL A 8 2.00 7.29 -10.40
C VAL A 8 2.94 8.46 -10.65
N HIS A 9 4.04 8.50 -9.92
CA HIS A 9 5.08 9.51 -10.05
C HIS A 9 6.41 8.83 -10.33
N THR A 10 7.08 9.22 -11.41
CA THR A 10 8.45 8.80 -11.70
C THR A 10 9.42 9.85 -11.18
N ILE A 11 10.48 9.39 -10.49
CA ILE A 11 11.53 10.26 -9.97
C ILE A 11 12.71 10.17 -10.93
N ALA A 12 13.23 11.32 -11.37
CA ALA A 12 14.40 11.37 -12.24
C ALA A 12 15.62 10.74 -11.55
N SER A 13 16.33 9.88 -12.27
CA SER A 13 17.53 9.18 -11.78
C SER A 13 18.56 9.06 -12.90
N SER A 14 19.84 9.25 -12.58
CA SER A 14 20.98 9.01 -13.47
C SER A 14 21.59 7.62 -13.30
N ALA A 15 21.04 6.78 -12.43
CA ALA A 15 21.49 5.40 -12.23
C ALA A 15 21.10 4.51 -13.43
N PRO A 16 21.84 3.41 -13.69
CA PRO A 16 21.41 2.43 -14.67
C PRO A 16 20.00 1.91 -14.40
N PRO A 17 19.21 1.57 -15.45
CA PRO A 17 17.86 1.06 -15.28
C PRO A 17 17.86 -0.26 -14.51
N SER A 18 16.82 -0.47 -13.70
CA SER A 18 16.59 -1.69 -12.92
C SER A 18 15.13 -2.13 -13.03
N GLY A 19 14.79 -3.29 -12.46
CA GLY A 19 13.44 -3.86 -12.49
C GLY A 19 12.42 -3.00 -11.76
N VAL A 20 11.24 -2.82 -12.37
CA VAL A 20 10.11 -2.04 -11.83
C VAL A 20 8.86 -2.88 -11.54
N GLY A 21 8.88 -4.19 -11.84
CA GLY A 21 7.69 -5.05 -11.72
C GLY A 21 7.27 -5.34 -10.28
N GLU A 22 8.22 -5.61 -9.40
CA GLU A 22 7.96 -6.01 -8.00
C GLU A 22 7.90 -4.86 -6.97
N PRO A 23 8.61 -3.71 -7.12
CA PRO A 23 8.66 -2.66 -6.09
C PRO A 23 7.31 -2.15 -5.58
N GLY A 24 6.26 -2.19 -6.42
CA GLY A 24 4.92 -1.76 -6.03
C GLY A 24 4.20 -2.73 -5.09
N VAL A 25 4.55 -4.01 -5.06
CA VAL A 25 3.78 -5.05 -4.33
C VAL A 25 4.04 -5.03 -2.82
N PRO A 26 5.28 -5.06 -2.31
CA PRO A 26 5.56 -5.08 -0.87
C PRO A 26 4.96 -3.92 -0.05
N PRO A 27 4.95 -2.65 -0.53
CA PRO A 27 4.48 -1.54 0.29
C PRO A 27 2.95 -1.38 0.36
N ILE A 28 2.18 -2.01 -0.54
CA ILE A 28 0.71 -1.83 -0.59
C ILE A 28 0.01 -2.31 0.69
N PRO A 29 0.19 -3.57 1.17
CA PRO A 29 -0.51 -4.04 2.37
C PRO A 29 -0.23 -3.20 3.64
N PRO A 30 1.02 -2.85 4.00
CA PRO A 30 1.26 -2.02 5.18
C PRO A 30 0.76 -0.59 5.02
N ALA A 31 0.75 -0.01 3.81
CA ALA A 31 0.16 1.31 3.57
C ALA A 31 -1.34 1.32 3.88
N ILE A 32 -2.08 0.30 3.42
CA ILE A 32 -3.51 0.15 3.72
C ILE A 32 -3.74 -0.06 5.22
N ALA A 33 -2.95 -0.93 5.88
CA ALA A 33 -3.07 -1.17 7.32
C ALA A 33 -2.82 0.10 8.15
N ASN A 34 -1.85 0.93 7.74
CA ASN A 34 -1.57 2.21 8.38
C ASN A 34 -2.70 3.22 8.17
N ALA A 35 -3.31 3.26 6.97
CA ALA A 35 -4.46 4.11 6.69
C ALA A 35 -5.68 3.74 7.56
N ILE A 36 -5.95 2.44 7.74
CA ILE A 36 -7.00 1.95 8.63
C ILE A 36 -6.74 2.38 10.08
N PHE A 37 -5.50 2.25 10.56
CA PHE A 37 -5.14 2.71 11.91
C PHE A 37 -5.33 4.22 12.06
N ALA A 38 -4.89 5.01 11.08
CA ALA A 38 -5.05 6.47 11.09
C ALA A 38 -6.52 6.88 11.13
N ALA A 39 -7.40 6.17 10.40
CA ALA A 39 -8.82 6.49 10.32
C ALA A 39 -9.64 5.99 11.52
N THR A 40 -9.20 4.95 12.23
CA THR A 40 -10.05 4.21 13.20
C THR A 40 -9.43 3.98 14.56
N GLY A 41 -8.12 4.18 14.72
CA GLY A 41 -7.34 3.81 15.90
C GLY A 41 -7.09 2.30 16.06
N LYS A 42 -7.71 1.44 15.25
CA LYS A 42 -7.53 -0.02 15.31
C LYS A 42 -6.35 -0.46 14.47
N ARG A 43 -5.43 -1.21 15.09
CA ARG A 43 -4.22 -1.69 14.43
C ARG A 43 -4.40 -3.13 13.94
N LEU A 44 -4.31 -3.34 12.63
CA LEU A 44 -4.30 -4.66 12.01
C LEU A 44 -2.86 -5.13 11.80
N ARG A 45 -2.54 -6.35 12.24
CA ARG A 45 -1.19 -6.94 12.15
C ARG A 45 -1.13 -8.25 11.37
N GLU A 46 -2.29 -8.77 10.99
CA GLU A 46 -2.43 -10.05 10.31
C GLU A 46 -2.97 -9.84 8.89
N LEU A 47 -2.42 -10.59 7.94
CA LEU A 47 -2.87 -10.61 6.56
C LEU A 47 -3.55 -11.96 6.27
N PRO A 48 -4.53 -12.00 5.33
CA PRO A 48 -5.06 -10.87 4.56
C PRO A 48 -5.99 -9.98 5.40
N ILE A 49 -6.11 -8.70 5.02
CA ILE A 49 -7.11 -7.80 5.63
C ILE A 49 -8.51 -8.29 5.22
N ARG A 50 -9.27 -8.80 6.19
CA ARG A 50 -10.64 -9.33 5.99
C ARG A 50 -11.68 -8.34 6.53
N ARG A 51 -12.95 -8.74 6.55
CA ARG A 51 -14.01 -7.99 7.26
C ARG A 51 -13.71 -7.98 8.76
N VAL A 52 -13.17 -6.86 9.24
CA VAL A 52 -12.93 -6.57 10.66
C VAL A 52 -13.88 -5.45 11.09
N LYS A 53 -14.41 -5.52 12.32
CA LYS A 53 -15.24 -4.43 12.85
C LYS A 53 -14.34 -3.25 13.21
N LEU A 54 -14.41 -2.18 12.43
CA LEU A 54 -13.54 -1.01 12.58
C LEU A 54 -14.10 0.09 13.48
N VAL A 55 -15.43 0.25 13.52
CA VAL A 55 -16.16 1.16 14.41
C VAL A 55 -17.21 0.42 15.21
#